data_AF-A0A069EWP4-F1
#
_entry.id   AF-A0A069EWP4-F1
#
_cell.length_a   1.000
_cell.length_b   1.000
_cell.length_c   1.000
_cell.angle_alpha   90.00
_cell.angle_beta   90.00
_cell.angle_gamma   90.00
#
_symmetry.space_group_name_H-M   'P 1'
#
loop_
_entity.id
_entity.type
_entity.pdbx_description
1 polymer ?
#
loop_
_entity_poly.entity_id
_entity_poly.type
_entity_poly.pdbx_seq_one_letter_code
_entity_poly.pdbx_strand_id
1 'polypeptide(L)'
;MRQKKKNRRKPTWVYRTRRGLLVLPALAFAIYVWPNDAESEPESTQTESVQTTDRPYTIKESRAVEEDETVRYEYDVVVHGQPDVETLQAISHDVIDEVKHRDTFQAALIQYYDHEAYIGTDSPLGQAVFGPGGDWGLAGTVAPGDYEEMTFGWQLREKEWDSQLSEEEVRVWRAWNDVYETKASDHPDIRSRVTRTISTKYGIDPEDVQQIVLKQNVWAAL
;
A
#
# COMPACT_ATOMS: atom_id res chain seq x y z
N MET A 1 59.37 -29.74 -3.35
CA MET A 1 59.29 -30.76 -4.43
C MET A 1 57.83 -30.91 -4.87
N ARG A 2 57.61 -30.86 -6.19
CA ARG A 2 56.46 -31.37 -6.99
C ARG A 2 55.07 -30.73 -6.83
N GLN A 3 54.79 -29.86 -7.80
CA GLN A 3 53.49 -29.59 -8.41
C GLN A 3 52.72 -30.87 -8.81
N LYS A 4 51.38 -30.77 -8.88
CA LYS A 4 50.62 -31.26 -10.05
C LYS A 4 49.35 -30.42 -10.29
N LYS A 5 49.33 -29.80 -11.48
CA LYS A 5 48.23 -29.13 -12.18
C LYS A 5 47.16 -30.11 -12.68
N LYS A 6 45.93 -29.61 -12.89
CA LYS A 6 45.00 -29.83 -14.04
C LYS A 6 43.71 -29.05 -13.74
N ASN A 7 43.36 -27.88 -14.28
CA ASN A 7 43.21 -27.34 -15.64
C ASN A 7 42.02 -27.91 -16.46
N ARG A 8 41.12 -26.99 -16.88
CA ARG A 8 40.17 -26.99 -18.03
C ARG A 8 38.80 -27.69 -17.80
N ARG A 9 37.64 -27.19 -18.25
CA ARG A 9 37.25 -26.25 -19.35
C ARG A 9 35.75 -25.84 -19.19
N LYS A 10 35.37 -24.64 -19.63
CA LYS A 10 33.98 -24.24 -19.97
C LYS A 10 33.62 -24.67 -21.42
N PRO A 11 32.34 -24.90 -21.74
CA PRO A 11 31.81 -24.71 -23.10
C PRO A 11 30.61 -23.72 -23.07
N THR A 12 30.77 -22.46 -23.47
CA THR A 12 30.30 -21.88 -24.75
C THR A 12 29.33 -22.73 -25.56
N TRP A 13 28.05 -22.37 -25.56
CA TRP A 13 27.08 -22.77 -26.57
C TRP A 13 26.74 -21.56 -27.44
N VAL A 14 27.17 -21.65 -28.70
CA VAL A 14 26.87 -20.71 -29.77
C VAL A 14 26.03 -21.51 -30.76
N TYR A 15 24.79 -21.09 -30.99
CA TYR A 15 24.10 -21.42 -32.23
C TYR A 15 23.95 -20.16 -33.07
N ARG A 16 24.77 -20.16 -34.13
CA ARG A 16 24.65 -19.37 -35.34
C ARG A 16 23.86 -20.24 -36.33
N THR A 17 22.77 -19.72 -36.89
CA THR A 17 22.33 -19.95 -38.29
C THR A 17 21.23 -18.94 -38.60
N ARG A 18 21.51 -17.92 -39.43
CA ARG A 18 21.30 -17.84 -40.90
C ARG A 18 19.84 -17.47 -41.23
N ARG A 19 19.57 -16.21 -41.63
CA ARG A 19 19.62 -15.64 -43.01
C ARG A 19 18.34 -15.91 -43.80
N GLY A 20 17.64 -14.84 -44.19
CA GLY A 20 16.53 -14.81 -45.15
C GLY A 20 15.66 -13.57 -44.92
N LEU A 21 16.14 -12.37 -45.25
CA LEU A 21 15.80 -11.60 -46.46
C LEU A 21 14.33 -11.15 -46.56
N LEU A 22 14.15 -9.83 -46.34
CA LEU A 22 13.25 -8.88 -47.02
C LEU A 22 12.15 -9.46 -47.93
N VAL A 23 10.88 -9.08 -47.68
CA VAL A 23 10.03 -8.31 -48.61
C VAL A 23 8.92 -7.61 -47.79
N LEU A 24 8.86 -6.28 -47.82
CA LEU A 24 7.61 -5.51 -47.64
C LEU A 24 7.00 -5.32 -49.04
N PRO A 25 5.69 -5.54 -49.21
CA PRO A 25 4.90 -4.43 -49.76
C PRO A 25 3.50 -4.29 -49.14
N ALA A 26 3.14 -3.03 -48.94
CA ALA A 26 1.84 -2.39 -49.17
C ALA A 26 0.52 -3.13 -48.84
N LEU A 27 -0.22 -2.51 -47.91
CA LEU A 27 -1.64 -2.14 -48.01
C LEU A 27 -2.52 -2.92 -49.00
N ALA A 28 -3.45 -3.69 -48.43
CA ALA A 28 -4.80 -3.82 -48.98
C ALA A 28 -5.80 -3.89 -47.81
N PHE A 29 -6.57 -2.82 -47.64
CA PHE A 29 -7.81 -2.83 -46.87
C PHE A 29 -8.77 -3.81 -47.55
N ALA A 30 -9.15 -4.87 -46.84
CA ALA A 30 -10.37 -5.60 -47.11
C ALA A 30 -11.21 -5.53 -45.85
N ILE A 31 -12.20 -4.65 -45.85
CA ILE A 31 -13.32 -4.71 -44.90
C ILE A 31 -14.06 -6.00 -45.26
N TYR A 32 -13.86 -7.04 -44.46
CA TYR A 32 -14.61 -8.26 -44.57
C TYR A 32 -15.69 -8.24 -43.50
N VAL A 33 -16.92 -7.90 -43.92
CA VAL A 33 -18.13 -8.11 -43.13
C VAL A 33 -18.55 -9.55 -43.37
N TRP A 34 -18.46 -10.39 -42.34
CA TRP A 34 -19.03 -11.75 -42.33
C TRP A 34 -20.07 -11.85 -41.22
N PRO A 35 -21.22 -12.53 -41.44
CA PRO A 35 -22.36 -12.46 -40.53
C PRO A 35 -22.26 -13.48 -39.38
N ASN A 36 -22.87 -13.10 -38.26
CA ASN A 36 -23.26 -13.87 -37.08
C ASN A 36 -23.05 -15.39 -37.14
N ASP A 37 -22.18 -15.87 -36.26
CA ASP A 37 -22.45 -17.05 -35.43
C ASP A 37 -21.89 -16.78 -34.03
N ALA A 38 -22.68 -17.17 -33.03
CA ALA A 38 -22.50 -16.84 -31.62
C ALA A 38 -21.34 -17.61 -30.99
N GLU A 39 -20.42 -16.90 -30.33
CA GLU A 39 -19.50 -17.49 -29.34
C GLU A 39 -18.95 -16.41 -28.40
N SER A 40 -19.22 -16.60 -27.11
CA SER A 40 -18.49 -16.18 -25.90
C SER A 40 -17.81 -14.81 -25.91
N GLU A 41 -18.41 -13.85 -25.20
CA GLU A 41 -17.76 -12.60 -24.82
C GLU A 41 -16.49 -12.88 -23.99
N PRO A 42 -15.32 -12.28 -24.32
CA PRO A 42 -14.20 -12.28 -23.40
C PRO A 42 -14.53 -11.37 -22.22
N GLU A 43 -14.47 -11.94 -21.01
CA GLU A 43 -14.49 -11.21 -19.74
C GLU A 43 -13.65 -9.93 -19.86
N SER A 44 -14.33 -8.80 -19.87
CA SER A 44 -13.71 -7.52 -19.66
C SER A 44 -13.05 -7.57 -18.30
N THR A 45 -11.72 -7.74 -18.27
CA THR A 45 -10.91 -7.29 -17.15
C THR A 45 -11.17 -5.79 -17.05
N GLN A 46 -12.11 -5.42 -16.18
CA GLN A 46 -12.28 -4.06 -15.72
C GLN A 46 -11.02 -3.73 -14.93
N THR A 47 -10.02 -3.24 -15.65
CA THR A 47 -9.03 -2.37 -15.02
C THR A 47 -9.83 -1.19 -14.51
N GLU A 48 -10.07 -1.19 -13.21
CA GLU A 48 -10.62 -0.08 -12.45
C GLU A 48 -9.85 1.17 -12.87
N SER A 49 -10.50 1.98 -13.70
CA SER A 49 -9.99 3.28 -14.09
C SER A 49 -9.86 4.08 -12.80
N VAL A 50 -8.63 4.43 -12.43
CA VAL A 50 -8.33 5.45 -11.42
C VAL A 50 -8.97 6.75 -11.92
N GLN A 51 -10.22 6.97 -11.53
CA GLN A 51 -10.85 8.28 -11.64
C GLN A 51 -10.07 9.18 -10.70
N THR A 52 -9.28 10.08 -11.26
CA THR A 52 -8.68 11.18 -10.51
C THR A 52 -9.78 12.18 -10.21
N THR A 53 -10.71 11.79 -9.33
CA THR A 53 -11.57 12.73 -8.63
C THR A 53 -10.69 13.49 -7.64
N ASP A 54 -10.87 14.80 -7.58
CA ASP A 54 -10.32 15.74 -6.60
C ASP A 54 -10.89 15.46 -5.20
N ARG A 55 -10.76 14.21 -4.75
CA ARG A 55 -11.19 13.74 -3.44
C ARG A 55 -10.06 14.01 -2.46
N PRO A 56 -10.36 14.46 -1.23
CA PRO A 56 -9.34 14.70 -0.22
C PRO A 56 -8.73 13.41 0.33
N TYR A 57 -9.10 12.23 -0.19
CA TYR A 57 -8.56 10.95 0.25
C TYR A 57 -8.59 9.89 -0.86
N THR A 58 -7.94 8.75 -0.60
CA THR A 58 -7.97 7.55 -1.43
C THR A 58 -7.94 6.31 -0.54
N ILE A 59 -8.88 5.38 -0.72
CA ILE A 59 -8.85 4.06 -0.10
C ILE A 59 -7.83 3.21 -0.87
N LYS A 60 -6.73 2.80 -0.23
CA LYS A 60 -5.60 2.09 -0.85
C LYS A 60 -5.71 0.58 -0.70
N GLU A 61 -6.15 0.12 0.46
CA GLU A 61 -6.31 -1.31 0.77
C GLU A 61 -7.62 -1.53 1.51
N SER A 62 -8.22 -2.70 1.28
CA SER A 62 -9.35 -3.23 2.04
C SER A 62 -9.04 -4.67 2.39
N ARG A 63 -9.26 -5.03 3.65
CA ARG A 63 -8.98 -6.37 4.16
C ARG A 63 -10.13 -6.86 5.01
N ALA A 64 -10.70 -8.00 4.62
CA ALA A 64 -11.66 -8.71 5.44
C ALA A 64 -10.95 -9.47 6.58
N VAL A 65 -11.49 -9.36 7.78
CA VAL A 65 -11.09 -10.08 8.98
C VAL A 65 -12.29 -10.89 9.45
N GLU A 66 -12.27 -12.19 9.15
CA GLU A 66 -13.35 -13.13 9.47
C GLU A 66 -12.95 -14.00 10.67
N GLU A 67 -13.70 -13.90 11.76
CA GLU A 67 -13.53 -14.71 12.98
C GLU A 67 -14.89 -15.03 13.58
N ASP A 68 -15.12 -16.30 13.96
CA ASP A 68 -16.32 -16.73 14.70
C ASP A 68 -17.64 -16.18 14.13
N GLU A 69 -17.84 -16.36 12.82
CA GLU A 69 -19.00 -15.86 12.05
C GLU A 69 -19.13 -14.33 11.99
N THR A 70 -18.13 -13.61 12.51
CA THR A 70 -18.06 -12.16 12.47
C THR A 70 -17.22 -11.68 11.28
N VAL A 71 -17.80 -10.85 10.43
CA VAL A 71 -17.11 -10.21 9.29
C VAL A 71 -16.79 -8.77 9.65
N ARG A 72 -15.51 -8.46 9.73
CA ARG A 72 -15.02 -7.09 9.92
C ARG A 72 -14.15 -6.68 8.73
N TYR A 73 -13.99 -5.37 8.52
CA TYR A 73 -13.10 -4.86 7.49
C TYR A 73 -12.13 -3.81 8.03
N GLU A 74 -10.89 -3.89 7.57
CA GLU A 74 -9.88 -2.85 7.73
C GLU A 74 -9.71 -2.10 6.41
N TYR A 75 -9.66 -0.78 6.46
CA TYR A 75 -9.46 0.08 5.30
C TYR A 75 -8.28 1.02 5.56
N ASP A 76 -7.29 0.97 4.68
CA ASP A 76 -6.17 1.90 4.70
C ASP A 76 -6.48 3.09 3.80
N VAL A 77 -6.65 4.26 4.40
CA VAL A 77 -7.08 5.49 3.74
C VAL A 77 -5.93 6.48 3.77
N VAL A 78 -5.45 6.87 2.58
CA VAL A 78 -4.48 7.96 2.43
C VAL A 78 -5.22 9.26 2.23
N VAL A 79 -5.00 10.22 3.11
CA VAL A 79 -5.60 11.55 3.09
C VAL A 79 -4.63 12.54 2.46
N HIS A 80 -5.15 13.38 1.57
CA HIS A 80 -4.39 14.37 0.83
C HIS A 80 -4.51 15.74 1.50
N GLY A 81 -3.39 16.47 1.59
CA GLY A 81 -3.35 17.79 2.23
C GLY A 81 -3.13 17.72 3.74
N GLN A 82 -3.69 18.70 4.45
CA GLN A 82 -3.47 18.91 5.89
C GLN A 82 -4.83 18.94 6.62
N PRO A 83 -5.56 17.81 6.67
CA PRO A 83 -6.88 17.75 7.31
C PRO A 83 -6.82 18.03 8.81
N ASP A 84 -7.83 18.70 9.33
CA ASP A 84 -8.12 18.72 10.77
C ASP A 84 -8.96 17.50 11.18
N VAL A 85 -9.21 17.34 12.48
CA VAL A 85 -10.01 16.22 13.01
C VAL A 85 -11.44 16.23 12.45
N GLU A 86 -12.06 17.40 12.25
CA GLU A 86 -13.41 17.50 11.69
C GLU A 86 -13.45 16.97 10.24
N THR A 87 -12.44 17.32 9.45
CA THR A 87 -12.26 16.80 8.08
C THR A 87 -12.09 15.28 8.08
N LEU A 88 -11.31 14.71 9.02
CA LEU A 88 -11.15 13.27 9.15
C LEU A 88 -12.45 12.56 9.54
N GLN A 89 -13.29 13.17 10.37
CA GLN A 89 -14.62 12.65 10.69
C GLN A 89 -15.53 12.65 9.46
N ALA A 90 -15.54 13.74 8.68
CA ALA A 90 -16.29 13.82 7.43
C ALA A 90 -15.84 12.75 6.42
N ILE A 91 -14.52 12.58 6.25
CA ILE A 91 -13.95 11.50 5.42
C ILE A 91 -14.40 10.13 5.93
N SER A 92 -14.49 9.93 7.24
CA SER A 92 -14.96 8.66 7.82
C SER A 92 -16.39 8.33 7.39
N HIS A 93 -17.28 9.31 7.42
CA HIS A 93 -18.66 9.16 6.94
C HIS A 93 -18.68 8.83 5.45
N ASP A 94 -17.94 9.59 4.63
CA ASP A 94 -17.87 9.35 3.18
C ASP A 94 -17.32 7.96 2.85
N VAL A 95 -16.26 7.53 3.53
CA VAL A 95 -15.67 6.18 3.37
C VAL A 95 -16.70 5.13 3.75
N ILE A 96 -17.36 5.25 4.90
CA ILE A 96 -18.36 4.26 5.34
C ILE A 96 -19.53 4.17 4.34
N ASP A 97 -20.04 5.30 3.86
CA ASP A 97 -21.13 5.30 2.88
C ASP A 97 -20.68 4.64 1.57
N GLU A 98 -19.45 4.87 1.11
CA GLU A 98 -18.89 4.18 -0.05
C GLU A 98 -18.76 2.67 0.19
N VAL A 99 -18.18 2.25 1.32
CA VAL A 99 -17.91 0.82 1.54
C VAL A 99 -19.16 0.00 1.84
N LYS A 100 -20.21 0.60 2.42
CA LYS A 100 -21.52 -0.06 2.61
C LYS A 100 -22.16 -0.53 1.31
N HIS A 101 -21.82 0.07 0.18
CA HIS A 101 -22.35 -0.34 -1.12
C HIS A 101 -21.65 -1.55 -1.72
N ARG A 102 -20.45 -1.90 -1.24
CA ARG A 102 -19.62 -3.00 -1.76
C ARG A 102 -19.42 -4.13 -0.74
N ASP A 103 -19.35 -3.80 0.54
CA ASP A 103 -18.94 -4.70 1.61
C ASP A 103 -20.06 -4.81 2.66
N THR A 104 -20.49 -6.04 2.98
CA THR A 104 -21.42 -6.31 4.08
C THR A 104 -20.62 -6.75 5.31
N PHE A 105 -20.73 -6.03 6.41
CA PHE A 105 -19.88 -6.22 7.59
C PHE A 105 -20.59 -5.88 8.89
N GLN A 106 -19.96 -6.24 10.01
CA GLN A 106 -20.41 -5.96 11.37
C GLN A 106 -19.56 -4.91 12.09
N ALA A 107 -18.33 -4.68 11.62
CA ALA A 107 -17.53 -3.52 11.98
C ALA A 107 -16.54 -3.17 10.87
N ALA A 108 -16.19 -1.88 10.78
CA ALA A 108 -15.19 -1.34 9.88
C ALA A 108 -14.19 -0.50 10.66
N LEU A 109 -12.90 -0.73 10.45
CA LEU A 109 -11.79 0.05 10.98
C LEU A 109 -11.21 0.84 9.82
N ILE A 110 -11.17 2.16 9.97
CA ILE A 110 -10.55 3.06 9.01
C ILE A 110 -9.24 3.57 9.62
N GLN A 111 -8.13 3.33 8.94
CA GLN A 111 -6.80 3.79 9.31
C GLN A 111 -6.39 4.95 8.39
N TYR A 112 -6.03 6.08 8.98
CA TYR A 112 -5.68 7.31 8.26
C TYR A 112 -4.18 7.58 8.17
N TYR A 113 -3.70 7.60 6.94
CA TYR A 113 -2.32 7.89 6.58
C TYR A 113 -2.22 9.20 5.82
N ASP A 114 -1.23 10.02 6.15
CA ASP A 114 -0.88 11.23 5.39
C ASP A 114 0.04 10.93 4.20
N HIS A 115 0.59 9.71 4.13
CA HIS A 115 1.40 9.25 3.00
C HIS A 115 1.33 7.72 2.85
N GLU A 116 1.27 7.23 1.62
CA GLU A 116 1.10 5.78 1.31
C GLU A 116 2.25 4.89 1.82
N ALA A 117 3.42 5.47 2.02
CA ALA A 117 4.59 4.77 2.57
C ALA A 117 4.39 4.30 4.03
N TYR A 118 3.42 4.88 4.74
CA TYR A 118 3.12 4.55 6.13
C TYR A 118 2.10 3.42 6.29
N ILE A 119 1.50 2.96 5.19
CA ILE A 119 0.56 1.83 5.24
C ILE A 119 1.25 0.60 5.83
N GLY A 120 0.58 -0.07 6.77
CA GLY A 120 1.12 -1.20 7.51
C GLY A 120 1.96 -0.82 8.74
N THR A 121 2.12 0.47 9.03
CA THR A 121 2.57 0.95 10.36
C THR A 121 1.39 1.48 11.16
N ASP A 122 1.64 1.88 12.40
CA ASP A 122 0.69 2.66 13.19
C ASP A 122 0.22 3.87 12.37
N SER A 123 -1.10 4.05 12.31
CA SER A 123 -1.78 5.08 11.54
C SER A 123 -1.49 6.48 12.09
N PRO A 124 -0.71 7.32 11.41
CA PRO A 124 -0.25 8.60 11.97
C PRO A 124 -1.41 9.54 12.29
N LEU A 125 -2.44 9.63 11.45
CA LEU A 125 -3.59 10.52 11.68
C LEU A 125 -4.66 9.90 12.59
N GLY A 126 -4.42 8.68 13.08
CA GLY A 126 -5.33 7.95 13.95
C GLY A 126 -6.29 7.05 13.19
N GLN A 127 -7.35 6.62 13.86
CA GLN A 127 -8.28 5.64 13.34
C GLN A 127 -9.73 5.93 13.76
N ALA A 128 -10.67 5.44 12.97
CA ALA A 128 -12.09 5.47 13.26
C ALA A 128 -12.68 4.06 13.14
N VAL A 129 -13.49 3.67 14.12
CA VAL A 129 -14.21 2.39 14.10
C VAL A 129 -15.68 2.68 13.87
N PHE A 130 -16.26 2.13 12.81
CA PHE A 130 -17.70 2.09 12.61
C PHE A 130 -18.21 0.70 12.98
N GLY A 131 -18.89 0.60 14.11
CA GLY A 131 -19.37 -0.68 14.64
C GLY A 131 -20.33 -0.47 15.82
N PRO A 132 -20.84 -1.55 16.45
CA PRO A 132 -21.77 -1.45 17.57
C PRO A 132 -21.16 -0.64 18.71
N GLY A 133 -21.79 0.49 19.05
CA GLY A 133 -21.26 1.43 20.04
C GLY A 133 -19.90 2.05 19.70
N GLY A 134 -19.44 1.98 18.44
CA GLY A 134 -18.12 2.44 18.03
C GLY A 134 -16.96 1.54 18.47
N ASP A 135 -17.23 0.26 18.80
CA ASP A 135 -16.23 -0.69 19.28
C ASP A 135 -16.08 -1.88 18.32
N TRP A 136 -14.83 -2.13 17.91
CA TRP A 136 -14.45 -3.21 17.02
C TRP A 136 -14.71 -4.59 17.63
N GLY A 137 -14.54 -4.70 18.95
CA GLY A 137 -14.74 -5.94 19.70
C GLY A 137 -16.21 -6.35 19.80
N LEU A 138 -17.14 -5.41 19.61
CA LEU A 138 -18.58 -5.66 19.69
C LEU A 138 -19.21 -6.07 18.35
N ALA A 139 -18.44 -6.22 17.27
CA ALA A 139 -18.98 -6.60 15.96
C ALA A 139 -19.92 -7.83 16.00
N GLY A 140 -19.62 -8.85 16.81
CA GLY A 140 -20.46 -10.04 16.94
C GLY A 140 -21.83 -9.82 17.59
N THR A 141 -22.16 -8.61 18.06
CA THR A 141 -23.45 -8.32 18.71
C THR A 141 -24.56 -7.91 17.76
N VAL A 142 -24.26 -7.69 16.47
CA VAL A 142 -25.23 -7.30 15.44
C VAL A 142 -25.09 -8.20 14.21
N ALA A 143 -26.11 -8.28 13.35
CA ALA A 143 -25.96 -9.00 12.10
C ALA A 143 -25.16 -8.17 11.07
N PRO A 144 -24.46 -8.82 10.11
CA PRO A 144 -23.85 -8.11 9.00
C PRO A 144 -24.87 -7.25 8.25
N GLY A 145 -24.54 -5.97 8.07
CA GLY A 145 -25.43 -5.01 7.39
C GLY A 145 -26.42 -4.27 8.29
N ASP A 146 -26.49 -4.56 9.59
CA ASP A 146 -27.31 -3.82 10.57
C ASP A 146 -26.65 -2.47 10.94
N TYR A 147 -26.41 -1.63 9.94
CA TYR A 147 -25.64 -0.39 10.11
C TYR A 147 -26.31 0.66 11.00
N GLU A 148 -27.62 0.58 11.21
CA GLU A 148 -28.37 1.51 12.08
C GLU A 148 -28.03 1.32 13.58
N GLU A 149 -27.53 0.14 13.95
CA GLU A 149 -27.06 -0.17 15.30
C GLU A 149 -25.58 0.19 15.51
N MET A 150 -24.93 0.72 14.46
CA MET A 150 -23.51 1.06 14.48
C MET A 150 -23.30 2.57 14.61
N THR A 151 -22.26 2.94 15.34
CA THR A 151 -21.83 4.32 15.50
C THR A 151 -20.32 4.42 15.30
N PHE A 152 -19.80 5.64 15.19
CA PHE A 152 -18.36 5.85 15.14
C PHE A 152 -17.73 5.93 16.54
N GLY A 153 -16.65 5.18 16.72
CA GLY A 153 -15.66 5.36 17.77
C GLY A 153 -14.45 6.08 17.19
N TRP A 154 -14.11 7.23 17.78
CA TRP A 154 -13.08 8.12 17.25
C TRP A 154 -11.77 7.98 18.03
N GLN A 155 -10.67 7.75 17.32
CA GLN A 155 -9.30 7.81 17.84
C GLN A 155 -8.42 8.59 16.85
N LEU A 156 -8.90 9.78 16.51
CA LEU A 156 -8.28 10.70 15.56
C LEU A 156 -7.28 11.62 16.27
N ARG A 157 -6.27 12.10 15.55
CA ARG A 157 -5.21 12.93 16.12
C ARG A 157 -5.10 14.26 15.41
N GLU A 158 -5.00 15.33 16.19
CA GLU A 158 -4.69 16.66 15.70
C GLU A 158 -3.19 16.75 15.42
N LYS A 159 -2.79 17.42 14.34
CA LYS A 159 -1.40 17.44 13.87
C LYS A 159 -0.82 18.83 13.73
N GLU A 160 0.42 18.97 14.17
CA GLU A 160 1.28 20.11 13.88
C GLU A 160 2.03 19.85 12.57
N TRP A 161 1.41 20.20 11.44
CA TRP A 161 1.85 19.85 10.09
C TRP A 161 3.28 20.26 9.72
N ASP A 162 3.84 21.29 10.38
CA ASP A 162 5.23 21.69 10.20
C ASP A 162 6.24 20.62 10.63
N SER A 163 5.80 19.63 11.42
CA SER A 163 6.61 18.50 11.88
C SER A 163 6.61 17.31 10.94
N GLN A 164 5.80 17.34 9.88
CA GLN A 164 5.69 16.26 8.90
C GLN A 164 7.01 16.03 8.16
N LEU A 165 7.31 14.77 7.83
CA LEU A 165 8.39 14.47 6.90
C LEU A 165 8.11 15.07 5.52
N SER A 166 9.13 15.64 4.90
CA SER A 166 9.10 15.96 3.47
C SER A 166 9.17 14.69 2.63
N GLU A 167 8.72 14.77 1.38
CA GLU A 167 8.76 13.67 0.40
C GLU A 167 10.14 12.97 0.31
N GLU A 168 11.24 13.71 0.45
CA GLU A 168 12.58 13.13 0.40
C GLU A 168 12.90 12.33 1.67
N GLU A 169 12.52 12.88 2.81
CA GLU A 169 12.68 12.23 4.11
C GLU A 169 11.82 10.96 4.18
N VAL A 170 10.59 10.98 3.65
CA VAL A 170 9.71 9.79 3.58
C VAL A 170 10.38 8.66 2.80
N ARG A 171 11.02 8.96 1.66
CA ARG A 171 11.74 7.94 0.87
C ARG A 171 12.90 7.32 1.66
N VAL A 172 13.62 8.12 2.44
CA VAL A 172 14.71 7.65 3.30
C VAL A 172 14.17 6.80 4.45
N TRP A 173 13.14 7.29 5.13
CA TRP A 173 12.47 6.60 6.23
C TRP A 173 11.91 5.25 5.78
N ARG A 174 11.19 5.20 4.65
CA ARG A 174 10.60 3.96 4.12
C ARG A 174 11.69 2.92 3.86
N ALA A 175 12.75 3.31 3.17
CA ALA A 175 13.86 2.41 2.90
C ALA A 175 14.56 1.93 4.18
N TRP A 176 14.62 2.78 5.21
CA TRP A 176 15.12 2.41 6.52
C TRP A 176 14.19 1.38 7.20
N ASN A 177 12.89 1.65 7.20
CA ASN A 177 11.86 0.80 7.82
C ASN A 177 11.80 -0.58 7.16
N ASP A 178 11.77 -0.65 5.84
CA ASP A 178 11.76 -1.91 5.07
C ASP A 178 12.94 -2.82 5.46
N VAL A 179 14.13 -2.23 5.58
CA VAL A 179 15.35 -2.98 5.92
C VAL A 179 15.36 -3.36 7.40
N TYR A 180 14.79 -2.52 8.27
CA TYR A 180 14.68 -2.80 9.70
C TYR A 180 13.72 -3.97 9.97
N GLU A 181 12.51 -3.91 9.42
CA GLU A 181 11.48 -4.96 9.53
C GLU A 181 11.93 -6.29 8.93
N THR A 182 12.53 -6.27 7.73
CA THR A 182 13.03 -7.50 7.07
C THR A 182 14.16 -8.17 7.86
N LYS A 183 14.93 -7.38 8.63
CA LYS A 183 16.08 -7.87 9.39
C LYS A 183 15.75 -8.15 10.85
N ALA A 184 14.48 -8.27 11.24
CA ALA A 184 14.03 -8.64 12.58
C ALA A 184 14.97 -9.66 13.24
N SER A 185 15.91 -9.13 14.02
CA SER A 185 17.06 -9.84 14.57
C SER A 185 17.34 -9.18 15.89
N ASP A 186 17.44 -9.97 16.95
CA ASP A 186 17.75 -9.53 18.32
C ASP A 186 19.18 -8.96 18.47
N HIS A 187 19.85 -8.63 17.35
CA HIS A 187 21.13 -7.98 17.38
C HIS A 187 20.99 -6.56 17.96
N PRO A 188 21.70 -6.26 19.07
CA PRO A 188 21.54 -4.98 19.77
C PRO A 188 21.90 -3.76 18.90
N ASP A 189 22.71 -3.95 17.86
CA ASP A 189 23.19 -2.89 16.96
C ASP A 189 22.43 -2.82 15.63
N ILE A 190 21.29 -3.52 15.48
CA ILE A 190 20.58 -3.58 14.20
C ILE A 190 20.23 -2.18 13.69
N ARG A 191 19.74 -1.30 14.58
CA ARG A 191 19.40 0.09 14.25
C ARG A 191 20.57 0.83 13.60
N SER A 192 21.74 0.81 14.25
CA SER A 192 22.97 1.46 13.75
C SER A 192 23.44 0.88 12.42
N ARG A 193 23.32 -0.43 12.23
CA ARG A 193 23.68 -1.11 10.97
C ARG A 193 22.75 -0.72 9.83
N VAL A 194 21.44 -0.65 10.08
CA VAL A 194 20.46 -0.20 9.10
C VAL A 194 20.72 1.26 8.74
N THR A 195 20.88 2.14 9.72
CA THR A 195 21.21 3.56 9.51
C THR A 195 22.44 3.73 8.62
N ARG A 196 23.54 3.02 8.89
CA ARG A 196 24.76 3.09 8.05
C ARG A 196 24.52 2.59 6.62
N THR A 197 23.69 1.56 6.46
CA THR A 197 23.31 1.02 5.13
C THR A 197 22.54 2.08 4.33
N ILE A 198 21.57 2.73 4.95
CA ILE A 198 20.75 3.77 4.31
C ILE A 198 21.56 5.03 4.04
N SER A 199 22.37 5.48 4.99
CA SER A 199 23.32 6.59 4.79
C SER A 199 24.21 6.37 3.56
N THR A 200 24.79 5.16 3.42
CA THR A 200 25.62 4.82 2.25
C THR A 200 24.81 4.80 0.95
N LYS A 201 23.56 4.32 0.99
CA LYS A 201 22.67 4.23 -0.18
C LYS A 201 22.25 5.61 -0.70
N TYR A 202 21.92 6.54 0.20
CA TYR A 202 21.41 7.87 -0.16
C TYR A 202 22.48 8.97 -0.15
N GLY A 203 23.70 8.65 0.30
CA GLY A 203 24.80 9.63 0.35
C GLY A 203 24.60 10.74 1.38
N ILE A 204 23.87 10.46 2.46
CA ILE A 204 23.54 11.39 3.55
C ILE A 204 24.23 10.98 4.84
N ASP A 205 24.39 11.92 5.79
CA ASP A 205 25.03 11.62 7.06
C ASP A 205 24.18 10.60 7.87
N PRO A 206 24.80 9.63 8.56
CA PRO A 206 24.07 8.75 9.47
C PRO A 206 23.22 9.49 10.52
N GLU A 207 23.65 10.67 10.97
CA GLU A 207 22.90 11.52 11.89
C GLU A 207 21.61 12.04 11.25
N ASP A 208 21.65 12.49 9.99
CA ASP A 208 20.46 12.93 9.26
C ASP A 208 19.44 11.80 9.12
N VAL A 209 19.89 10.58 8.83
CA VAL A 209 19.02 9.39 8.79
C VAL A 209 18.35 9.15 10.15
N GLN A 210 19.09 9.32 11.25
CA GLN A 210 18.52 9.15 12.59
C GLN A 210 17.50 10.24 12.91
N GLN A 211 17.76 11.49 12.51
CA GLN A 211 16.83 12.60 12.68
C GLN A 211 15.54 12.37 11.90
N ILE A 212 15.63 11.88 10.66
CA ILE A 212 14.45 11.50 9.85
C ILE A 212 13.61 10.44 10.57
N VAL A 213 14.26 9.37 11.07
CA VAL A 213 13.55 8.31 11.80
C VAL A 213 12.92 8.84 13.09
N LEU A 214 13.64 9.68 13.85
CA LEU A 214 13.12 10.28 15.06
C LEU A 214 11.92 11.19 14.78
N LYS A 215 12.02 12.03 13.74
CA LYS A 215 10.96 12.93 13.30
C LYS A 215 9.70 12.15 12.94
N GLN A 216 9.83 11.03 12.22
CA GLN A 216 8.67 10.17 11.94
C GLN A 216 8.09 9.51 13.19
N ASN A 217 8.93 9.02 14.12
CA ASN A 217 8.42 8.42 15.36
C ASN A 217 7.65 9.44 16.20
N VAL A 218 8.10 10.71 16.23
CA VAL A 218 7.37 11.79 16.88
C VAL A 218 6.09 12.10 16.12
N TRP A 219 6.15 12.24 14.80
CA TRP A 219 4.98 12.46 13.95
C TRP A 219 3.91 11.39 14.14
N ALA A 220 4.29 10.13 14.22
CA ALA A 220 3.39 9.00 14.42
C ALA A 220 2.92 8.83 15.87
N ALA A 221 3.49 9.54 16.85
CA ALA A 221 3.12 9.45 18.27
C ALA A 221 2.26 10.62 18.76
N LEU A 222 2.44 11.80 18.18
CA LEU A 222 1.54 12.95 18.37
C LEU A 222 0.15 12.64 17.79
#